data_AF-A0A3N0WGC2-F1
#
_entry.id   AF-A0A3N0WGC2-F1
#
_cell.length_a   1.000
_cell.length_b   1.000
_cell.length_c   1.000
_cell.angle_alpha   90.00
_cell.angle_beta   90.00
_cell.angle_gamma   90.00
#
_symmetry.space_group_name_H-M   'P 1'
#
loop_
_entity.id
_entity.type
_entity.pdbx_description
1 polymer ?
#
loop_
_entity_poly.entity_id
_entity_poly.type
_entity_poly.pdbx_seq_one_letter_code
_entity_poly.pdbx_strand_id
1 'polypeptide(L)'
;MVGVSFETWSEIKREPMNMANAIVLNAYVAKFEENKYVQINSASVGDTVYIVVETTGLTGKKIEVNLLDRDGILSGNSFSVVDLLQDDKDTQGLLSAIVDKEGKAVYKVKLQPSPDKKDIETWGNKINKAKDKKVYTCLLVDADKHNPGVSITYMGRNEKGHENDSQKSSKTNYWLDENGKWFEIKYCECSIYSIDKELLNGPNIVYTKADSKVKGNSGIQKIIAIVLHRTIGSSISGAIAHTKGTHFYVEGARGVDGEIFQPIKLDQYSNHIMNKTARTAHMEIQTENSIGIEVIGMAYYKVGKDLYTIYDTKIKDPASVKLTKSFKGERKVNGKWAEEDIYWDQLTEVQIKSVKCIVVALMKKYNLKKENIFTHEEIQSKTAGEGQVVKDAIFPLLNECL
;
A
#
# COMPACT_ATOMS: atom_id res chain seq x y z
N MET A 1 -52.84 -17.09 -69.63
CA MET A 1 -52.58 -17.31 -68.18
C MET A 1 -51.77 -18.59 -68.07
N VAL A 2 -50.54 -18.65 -67.58
CA VAL A 2 -49.64 -17.71 -66.91
C VAL A 2 -48.23 -18.10 -67.38
N GLY A 3 -47.48 -17.18 -67.99
CA GLY A 3 -46.07 -17.37 -68.29
C GLY A 3 -45.26 -16.83 -67.12
N VAL A 4 -44.50 -17.70 -66.45
CA VAL A 4 -43.62 -17.32 -65.34
C VAL A 4 -42.25 -17.01 -65.94
N SER A 5 -41.86 -15.73 -65.92
CA SER A 5 -40.50 -15.31 -66.25
C SER A 5 -39.60 -15.53 -65.04
N PHE A 6 -38.48 -16.23 -65.25
CA PHE A 6 -37.41 -16.34 -64.26
C PHE A 6 -36.74 -14.97 -64.08
N GLU A 7 -36.93 -14.35 -62.92
CA GLU A 7 -36.09 -13.23 -62.47
C GLU A 7 -34.73 -13.75 -62.06
N THR A 8 -33.70 -13.21 -62.72
CA THR A 8 -32.29 -13.40 -62.41
C THR A 8 -31.98 -12.88 -61.01
N TRP A 9 -31.44 -13.75 -60.16
CA TRP A 9 -30.81 -13.38 -58.89
C TRP A 9 -29.63 -12.45 -59.18
N SER A 10 -29.76 -11.17 -58.80
CA SER A 10 -28.63 -10.25 -58.76
C SER A 10 -27.66 -10.71 -57.67
N GLU A 11 -26.47 -11.13 -58.09
CA GLU A 11 -25.32 -11.29 -57.20
C GLU A 11 -25.10 -9.99 -56.41
N ILE A 12 -25.36 -10.03 -55.10
CA ILE A 12 -24.87 -9.02 -54.18
C ILE A 12 -23.35 -9.17 -54.20
N LYS A 13 -22.67 -8.36 -55.02
CA LYS A 13 -21.23 -8.13 -54.92
C LYS A 13 -20.96 -7.55 -53.53
N ARG A 14 -20.62 -8.41 -52.57
CA ARG A 14 -19.97 -7.97 -51.33
C ARG A 14 -18.66 -7.32 -51.75
N GLU A 15 -18.52 -6.04 -51.43
CA GLU A 15 -17.21 -5.38 -51.52
C GLU A 15 -16.18 -6.22 -50.75
N PRO A 16 -14.96 -6.39 -51.28
CA PRO A 16 -13.91 -7.07 -50.53
C PRO A 16 -13.65 -6.27 -49.25
N MET A 17 -13.97 -6.87 -48.09
CA MET A 17 -13.55 -6.32 -46.80
C MET A 17 -12.03 -6.21 -46.84
N ASN A 18 -11.55 -4.97 -46.94
CA ASN A 18 -10.15 -4.66 -46.81
C ASN A 18 -9.74 -5.13 -45.40
N MET A 19 -9.00 -6.24 -45.31
CA MET A 19 -8.54 -6.76 -44.03
C MET A 19 -7.54 -5.75 -43.45
N ALA A 20 -8.03 -4.84 -42.61
CA ALA A 20 -7.15 -4.02 -41.80
C ALA A 20 -6.36 -4.95 -40.90
N ASN A 21 -5.08 -5.14 -41.20
CA ASN A 21 -4.18 -5.89 -40.33
C ASN A 21 -3.96 -5.08 -39.06
N ALA A 22 -4.29 -5.69 -37.92
CA ALA A 22 -4.14 -5.12 -36.59
C ALA A 22 -3.08 -5.89 -35.81
N ILE A 23 -2.39 -5.21 -34.90
CA ILE A 23 -1.30 -5.82 -34.12
C ILE A 23 -1.47 -5.46 -32.64
N VAL A 24 -1.36 -6.48 -31.77
CA VAL A 24 -1.08 -6.28 -30.35
C VAL A 24 0.42 -6.38 -30.15
N LEU A 25 1.05 -5.25 -29.83
CA LEU A 25 2.51 -5.07 -29.77
C LEU A 25 3.08 -5.55 -28.44
N ASN A 26 2.46 -5.15 -27.34
CA ASN A 26 2.97 -5.43 -26.00
C ASN A 26 1.82 -5.45 -24.97
N ALA A 27 2.03 -6.16 -23.87
CA ALA A 27 1.18 -6.08 -22.69
C ALA A 27 2.02 -6.18 -21.42
N TYR A 28 1.80 -5.26 -20.48
CA TYR A 28 2.57 -5.19 -19.23
C TYR A 28 1.74 -4.61 -18.09
N VAL A 29 2.23 -4.82 -16.87
CA VAL A 29 1.69 -4.18 -15.65
C VAL A 29 2.52 -2.93 -15.34
N ALA A 30 1.87 -1.85 -14.92
CA ALA A 30 2.46 -0.55 -14.71
C ALA A 30 1.90 0.16 -13.46
N LYS A 31 2.64 1.13 -12.95
CA LYS A 31 2.12 2.21 -12.10
C LYS A 31 1.95 3.48 -12.93
N PHE A 32 1.00 4.34 -12.55
CA PHE A 32 0.84 5.64 -13.18
C PHE A 32 1.54 6.70 -12.32
N GLU A 33 2.66 7.19 -12.81
CA GLU A 33 3.55 8.11 -12.10
C GLU A 33 3.94 9.25 -13.06
N GLU A 34 3.92 10.49 -12.59
CA GLU A 34 4.31 11.67 -13.38
C GLU A 34 3.66 11.75 -14.78
N ASN A 35 2.35 11.44 -14.84
CA ASN A 35 1.55 11.37 -16.06
C ASN A 35 2.01 10.31 -17.08
N LYS A 36 2.68 9.24 -16.64
CA LYS A 36 3.16 8.16 -17.50
C LYS A 36 2.90 6.80 -16.86
N TYR A 37 2.75 5.77 -17.71
CA TYR A 37 2.73 4.38 -17.27
C TYR A 37 4.16 3.85 -17.19
N VAL A 38 4.61 3.53 -15.99
CA VAL A 38 5.94 2.97 -15.71
C VAL A 38 5.78 1.48 -15.44
N GLN A 39 6.39 0.64 -16.28
CA GLN A 39 6.32 -0.82 -16.14
C GLN A 39 6.87 -1.28 -14.77
N ILE A 40 6.17 -2.22 -14.16
CA ILE A 40 6.55 -2.85 -12.89
C ILE A 40 6.46 -4.38 -13.01
N ASN A 41 7.32 -5.07 -12.27
CA ASN A 41 7.36 -6.54 -12.27
C ASN A 41 6.76 -7.15 -11.00
N SER A 42 6.37 -6.32 -10.01
CA SER A 42 5.70 -6.80 -8.81
C SER A 42 4.81 -5.73 -8.19
N ALA A 43 3.78 -6.16 -7.47
CA ALA A 43 3.00 -5.33 -6.56
C ALA A 43 2.41 -6.18 -5.42
N SER A 44 1.80 -5.54 -4.43
CA SER A 44 1.15 -6.23 -3.31
C SER A 44 -0.35 -6.39 -3.51
N VAL A 45 -0.94 -7.39 -2.86
CA VAL A 45 -2.40 -7.49 -2.70
C VAL A 45 -2.96 -6.15 -2.20
N GLY A 46 -4.07 -5.71 -2.77
CA GLY A 46 -4.73 -4.45 -2.44
C GLY A 46 -4.17 -3.22 -3.16
N ASP A 47 -2.98 -3.30 -3.78
CA ASP A 47 -2.44 -2.21 -4.59
C ASP A 47 -3.29 -1.97 -5.85
N THR A 48 -3.37 -0.70 -6.25
CA THR A 48 -3.87 -0.33 -7.58
C THR A 48 -2.72 -0.31 -8.57
N VAL A 49 -2.88 -1.04 -9.66
CA VAL A 49 -1.96 -1.11 -10.80
C VAL A 49 -2.71 -0.84 -12.10
N TYR A 50 -1.97 -0.65 -13.18
CA TYR A 50 -2.51 -0.50 -14.52
C TYR A 50 -2.00 -1.64 -15.38
N ILE A 51 -2.90 -2.33 -16.09
CA ILE A 51 -2.48 -3.19 -17.19
C ILE A 51 -2.55 -2.33 -18.45
N VAL A 52 -1.49 -2.34 -19.25
CA VAL A 52 -1.39 -1.56 -20.48
C VAL A 52 -1.17 -2.52 -21.64
N VAL A 53 -2.04 -2.45 -22.64
CA VAL A 53 -1.91 -3.19 -23.91
C VAL A 53 -1.65 -2.17 -25.01
N GLU A 54 -0.50 -2.31 -25.67
CA GLU A 54 -0.08 -1.44 -26.77
C GLU A 54 -0.43 -2.10 -28.10
N THR A 55 -1.00 -1.33 -29.02
CA THR A 55 -1.57 -1.85 -30.25
C THR A 55 -1.32 -0.94 -31.45
N THR A 56 -1.56 -1.46 -32.65
CA THR A 56 -1.64 -0.70 -33.90
C THR A 56 -2.83 -1.20 -34.71
N GLY A 57 -3.60 -0.28 -35.29
CA GLY A 57 -4.79 -0.62 -36.09
C GLY A 57 -6.03 -1.02 -35.27
N LEU A 58 -6.01 -0.85 -33.94
CA LEU A 58 -7.12 -1.18 -33.04
C LEU A 58 -7.76 0.04 -32.35
N THR A 59 -7.41 1.28 -32.71
CA THR A 59 -8.04 2.48 -32.11
C THR A 59 -9.57 2.42 -32.16
N GLY A 60 -10.22 2.68 -31.03
CA GLY A 60 -11.67 2.61 -30.85
C GLY A 60 -12.23 1.18 -30.74
N LYS A 61 -11.39 0.14 -30.80
CA LYS A 61 -11.79 -1.26 -30.63
C LYS A 61 -11.74 -1.68 -29.17
N LYS A 62 -12.58 -2.65 -28.82
CA LYS A 62 -12.63 -3.23 -27.47
C LYS A 62 -11.65 -4.42 -27.39
N ILE A 63 -10.87 -4.49 -26.31
CA ILE A 63 -9.94 -5.59 -26.02
C ILE A 63 -10.24 -6.12 -24.61
N GLU A 64 -10.17 -7.45 -24.44
CA GLU A 64 -10.22 -8.10 -23.14
C GLU A 64 -8.82 -8.54 -22.68
N VAL A 65 -8.60 -8.50 -21.37
CA VAL A 65 -7.38 -9.00 -20.74
C VAL A 65 -7.73 -9.79 -19.48
N ASN A 66 -6.98 -10.86 -19.24
CA ASN A 66 -6.99 -11.59 -17.98
C ASN A 66 -5.58 -11.63 -17.38
N LEU A 67 -5.54 -11.64 -16.05
CA LEU A 67 -4.34 -12.03 -15.29
C LEU A 67 -4.51 -13.50 -14.89
N LEU A 68 -3.51 -14.33 -15.19
CA LEU A 68 -3.56 -15.77 -14.93
C LEU A 68 -2.57 -16.14 -13.84
N ASP A 69 -3.01 -16.97 -12.90
CA ASP A 69 -2.18 -17.50 -11.82
C ASP A 69 -1.40 -18.73 -12.30
N ARG A 70 -0.08 -18.63 -12.44
CA ARG A 70 0.75 -19.71 -12.98
C ARG A 70 0.58 -21.01 -12.20
N ASP A 71 0.60 -20.92 -10.88
CA ASP A 71 0.72 -22.09 -9.99
C ASP A 71 -0.62 -22.46 -9.33
N GLY A 72 -1.68 -21.65 -9.53
CA GLY A 72 -2.98 -21.86 -8.91
C GLY A 72 -3.00 -21.57 -7.41
N ILE A 73 -2.06 -20.77 -6.90
CA ILE A 73 -1.97 -20.42 -5.48
C ILE A 73 -3.25 -19.69 -5.01
N LEU A 74 -3.74 -18.74 -5.81
CA LEU A 74 -4.95 -17.95 -5.56
C LEU A 74 -6.19 -18.66 -6.09
N SER A 75 -6.15 -19.12 -7.35
CA SER A 75 -7.29 -19.63 -8.11
C SER A 75 -7.56 -21.13 -7.94
N GLY A 76 -6.63 -21.88 -7.33
CA GLY A 76 -6.74 -23.32 -7.08
C GLY A 76 -6.27 -24.21 -8.24
N ASN A 77 -6.13 -23.66 -9.45
CA ASN A 77 -5.68 -24.37 -10.65
C ASN A 77 -4.66 -23.53 -11.42
N SER A 78 -3.63 -24.18 -11.98
CA SER A 78 -2.61 -23.51 -12.80
C SER A 78 -3.22 -22.81 -14.02
N PHE A 79 -2.74 -21.60 -14.31
CA PHE A 79 -3.18 -20.72 -15.38
C PHE A 79 -4.69 -20.38 -15.37
N SER A 80 -5.32 -20.43 -14.20
CA SER A 80 -6.70 -19.94 -14.06
C SER A 80 -6.73 -18.43 -13.82
N VAL A 81 -7.82 -17.81 -14.28
CA VAL A 81 -8.07 -16.37 -14.12
C VAL A 81 -8.02 -15.98 -12.66
N VAL A 82 -7.33 -14.87 -12.38
CA VAL A 82 -7.30 -14.24 -11.07
C VAL A 82 -8.45 -13.25 -10.99
N ASP A 83 -9.29 -13.38 -9.96
CA ASP A 83 -10.35 -12.42 -9.67
C ASP A 83 -9.75 -11.08 -9.23
N LEU A 84 -10.19 -10.00 -9.85
CA LEU A 84 -9.65 -8.66 -9.67
C LEU A 84 -10.78 -7.63 -9.73
N LEU A 85 -10.59 -6.47 -9.10
CA LEU A 85 -11.48 -5.33 -9.29
C LEU A 85 -10.96 -4.43 -10.40
N GLN A 86 -11.80 -4.10 -11.39
CA GLN A 86 -11.53 -3.06 -12.38
C GLN A 86 -12.34 -1.81 -12.04
N ASP A 87 -11.68 -0.64 -11.97
CA ASP A 87 -12.35 0.63 -11.65
C ASP A 87 -13.23 0.54 -10.38
N ASP A 88 -12.72 -0.16 -9.37
CA ASP A 88 -13.38 -0.46 -8.09
C ASP A 88 -14.66 -1.32 -8.19
N LYS A 89 -14.89 -1.97 -9.34
CA LYS A 89 -15.99 -2.90 -9.58
C LYS A 89 -15.48 -4.32 -9.75
N ASP A 90 -16.21 -5.28 -9.21
CA ASP A 90 -15.94 -6.71 -9.44
C ASP A 90 -16.28 -7.05 -10.90
N THR A 91 -15.26 -7.48 -11.64
CA THR A 91 -15.39 -7.93 -13.04
C THR A 91 -15.10 -9.43 -13.18
N GLN A 92 -14.98 -10.17 -12.07
CA GLN A 92 -14.68 -11.60 -12.05
C GLN A 92 -13.46 -11.96 -12.93
N GLY A 93 -12.44 -11.08 -12.88
CA GLY A 93 -11.19 -11.23 -13.63
C GLY A 93 -11.28 -11.03 -15.16
N LEU A 94 -12.46 -10.73 -15.71
CA LEU A 94 -12.66 -10.39 -17.12
C LEU A 94 -12.55 -8.88 -17.33
N LEU A 95 -11.35 -8.41 -17.61
CA LEU A 95 -11.06 -6.99 -17.76
C LEU A 95 -11.35 -6.57 -19.20
N SER A 96 -11.99 -5.40 -19.40
CA SER A 96 -12.24 -4.88 -20.75
C SER A 96 -11.99 -3.38 -20.86
N ALA A 97 -11.41 -2.94 -21.97
CA ALA A 97 -11.12 -1.53 -22.25
C ALA A 97 -11.22 -1.23 -23.75
N ILE A 98 -11.40 0.05 -24.09
CA ILE A 98 -11.38 0.55 -25.46
C ILE A 98 -9.99 1.11 -25.73
N VAL A 99 -9.42 0.79 -26.90
CA VAL A 99 -8.13 1.34 -27.33
C VAL A 99 -8.27 2.83 -27.64
N ASP A 100 -7.43 3.65 -27.02
CA ASP A 100 -7.39 5.10 -27.22
C ASP A 100 -6.75 5.50 -28.57
N LYS A 101 -6.64 6.82 -28.78
CA LYS A 101 -6.06 7.40 -30.00
C LYS A 101 -4.54 7.22 -30.08
N GLU A 102 -3.89 6.96 -28.95
CA GLU A 102 -2.47 6.63 -28.83
C GLU A 102 -2.20 5.13 -29.07
N GLY A 103 -3.25 4.33 -29.30
CA GLY A 103 -3.14 2.90 -29.56
C GLY A 103 -3.03 2.05 -28.29
N LYS A 104 -3.45 2.56 -27.13
CA LYS A 104 -3.37 1.86 -25.85
C LYS A 104 -4.75 1.49 -25.31
N ALA A 105 -4.90 0.25 -24.87
CA ALA A 105 -5.98 -0.12 -23.96
C ALA A 105 -5.42 -0.18 -22.54
N VAL A 106 -6.03 0.58 -21.61
CA VAL A 106 -5.57 0.68 -20.23
C VAL A 106 -6.64 0.19 -19.27
N TYR A 107 -6.25 -0.66 -18.34
CA TYR A 107 -7.12 -1.25 -17.33
C TYR A 107 -6.62 -0.82 -15.96
N LYS A 108 -7.39 0.00 -15.24
CA LYS A 108 -7.08 0.34 -13.83
C LYS A 108 -7.62 -0.78 -12.96
N VAL A 109 -6.72 -1.51 -12.31
CA VAL A 109 -7.02 -2.75 -11.59
C VAL A 109 -6.56 -2.65 -10.15
N LYS A 110 -7.38 -3.14 -9.22
CA LYS A 110 -6.98 -3.37 -7.83
C LYS A 110 -6.69 -4.85 -7.64
N LEU A 111 -5.51 -5.17 -7.10
CA LEU A 111 -5.03 -6.55 -6.89
C LEU A 111 -5.70 -7.21 -5.68
N GLN A 112 -7.00 -7.36 -5.73
CA GLN A 112 -7.81 -8.02 -4.71
C GLN A 112 -9.06 -8.62 -5.36
N PRO A 113 -9.58 -9.73 -4.84
CA PRO A 113 -10.73 -10.42 -5.45
C PRO A 113 -12.04 -9.70 -5.19
N SER A 114 -12.16 -9.00 -4.06
CA SER A 114 -13.35 -8.28 -3.65
C SER A 114 -12.97 -7.12 -2.72
N PRO A 115 -13.91 -6.22 -2.40
CA PRO A 115 -13.72 -5.22 -1.33
C PRO A 115 -13.70 -5.82 0.08
N ASP A 116 -14.06 -7.09 0.27
CA ASP A 116 -14.13 -7.75 1.58
C ASP A 116 -12.73 -8.06 2.12
N LYS A 117 -12.46 -7.59 3.35
CA LYS A 117 -11.20 -7.83 4.05
C LYS A 117 -10.91 -9.32 4.23
N LYS A 118 -11.93 -10.15 4.43
CA LYS A 118 -11.77 -11.60 4.61
C LYS A 118 -11.20 -12.26 3.36
N ASP A 119 -11.56 -11.78 2.18
CA ASP A 119 -11.05 -12.32 0.92
C ASP A 119 -9.61 -11.87 0.68
N ILE A 120 -9.28 -10.62 1.03
CA ILE A 120 -7.90 -10.11 1.03
C ILE A 120 -7.01 -10.94 1.97
N GLU A 121 -7.48 -11.24 3.18
CA GLU A 121 -6.77 -12.11 4.13
C GLU A 121 -6.66 -13.54 3.63
N THR A 122 -7.69 -14.06 2.95
CA THR A 122 -7.67 -15.41 2.36
C THR A 122 -6.59 -15.50 1.28
N TRP A 123 -6.50 -14.51 0.40
CA TRP A 123 -5.39 -14.38 -0.55
C TRP A 123 -4.05 -14.31 0.18
N GLY A 124 -3.94 -13.45 1.19
CA GLY A 124 -2.71 -13.32 1.97
C GLY A 124 -2.25 -14.62 2.63
N ASN A 125 -3.17 -15.40 3.17
CA ASN A 125 -2.89 -16.70 3.77
C ASN A 125 -2.43 -17.73 2.73
N LYS A 126 -3.01 -17.72 1.52
CA LYS A 126 -2.57 -18.57 0.40
C LYS A 126 -1.14 -18.19 -0.03
N ILE A 127 -0.89 -16.90 -0.23
CA ILE A 127 0.42 -16.37 -0.62
C ILE A 127 1.49 -16.71 0.44
N ASN A 128 1.22 -16.47 1.72
CA ASN A 128 2.16 -16.74 2.80
C ASN A 128 2.51 -18.22 2.98
N LYS A 129 1.62 -19.13 2.57
CA LYS A 129 1.87 -20.59 2.58
C LYS A 129 2.65 -21.05 1.34
N ALA A 130 2.71 -20.25 0.28
CA ALA A 130 3.49 -20.56 -0.90
C ALA A 130 4.99 -20.50 -0.60
N LYS A 131 5.78 -21.36 -1.26
CA LYS A 131 7.22 -21.51 -1.05
C LYS A 131 7.97 -20.17 -1.11
N ASP A 132 7.65 -19.36 -2.12
CA ASP A 132 8.34 -18.10 -2.39
C ASP A 132 7.62 -16.88 -1.75
N LYS A 133 6.52 -17.11 -1.02
CA LYS A 133 5.64 -16.06 -0.45
C LYS A 133 5.15 -15.03 -1.48
N LYS A 134 4.97 -15.48 -2.72
CA LYS A 134 4.46 -14.68 -3.85
C LYS A 134 3.74 -15.58 -4.85
N VAL A 135 2.96 -14.94 -5.71
CA VAL A 135 2.23 -15.57 -6.83
C VAL A 135 2.84 -15.04 -8.11
N TYR A 136 3.14 -15.94 -9.04
CA TYR A 136 3.61 -15.57 -10.36
C TYR A 136 2.43 -15.55 -11.32
N THR A 137 2.30 -14.47 -12.08
CA THR A 137 1.18 -14.25 -12.98
C THR A 137 1.62 -13.80 -14.35
N CYS A 138 0.84 -14.17 -15.36
CA CYS A 138 0.99 -13.72 -16.74
C CYS A 138 -0.29 -13.07 -17.26
N LEU A 139 -0.18 -12.31 -18.35
CA LEU A 139 -1.29 -11.66 -19.02
C LEU A 139 -1.74 -12.51 -20.20
N LEU A 140 -3.06 -12.65 -20.35
CA LEU A 140 -3.72 -13.19 -21.55
C LEU A 140 -4.52 -12.08 -22.20
N VAL A 141 -4.22 -11.74 -23.45
CA VAL A 141 -4.90 -10.67 -24.19
C VAL A 141 -5.82 -11.28 -25.25
N ASP A 142 -7.08 -10.86 -25.30
CA ASP A 142 -8.03 -11.24 -26.35
C ASP A 142 -8.56 -9.98 -27.05
N ALA A 143 -8.03 -9.72 -28.23
CA ALA A 143 -8.52 -8.68 -29.12
C ALA A 143 -9.45 -9.26 -30.21
N ASP A 144 -9.55 -10.58 -30.37
CA ASP A 144 -10.34 -11.20 -31.44
C ASP A 144 -11.85 -11.17 -31.13
N LYS A 145 -12.21 -11.51 -29.89
CA LYS A 145 -13.60 -11.79 -29.47
C LYS A 145 -14.60 -10.69 -29.81
N HIS A 146 -14.20 -9.42 -29.65
CA HIS A 146 -15.06 -8.26 -29.91
C HIS A 146 -14.85 -7.60 -31.26
N ASN A 147 -13.93 -8.12 -32.08
CA ASN A 147 -13.53 -7.51 -33.34
C ASN A 147 -13.60 -8.51 -34.51
N PRO A 148 -14.78 -9.12 -34.77
CA PRO A 148 -14.93 -10.09 -35.84
C PRO A 148 -14.60 -9.44 -37.20
N GLY A 149 -13.83 -10.17 -38.02
CA GLY A 149 -13.41 -9.72 -39.36
C GLY A 149 -12.16 -8.83 -39.39
N VAL A 150 -11.53 -8.56 -38.25
CA VAL A 150 -10.19 -7.94 -38.18
C VAL A 150 -9.15 -9.05 -38.09
N SER A 151 -8.11 -9.01 -38.92
CA SER A 151 -6.98 -9.94 -38.81
C SER A 151 -6.00 -9.40 -37.77
N ILE A 152 -5.93 -10.07 -36.61
CA ILE A 152 -5.11 -9.62 -35.48
C ILE A 152 -3.87 -10.52 -35.35
N THR A 153 -2.70 -9.87 -35.35
CA THR A 153 -1.43 -10.50 -35.00
C THR A 153 -1.06 -10.14 -33.56
N TYR A 154 -0.69 -11.14 -32.77
CA TYR A 154 -0.18 -10.92 -31.42
C TYR A 154 1.33 -11.10 -31.40
N MET A 155 2.05 -10.10 -30.89
CA MET A 155 3.50 -10.12 -30.71
C MET A 155 3.92 -10.63 -29.32
N GLY A 156 3.01 -11.28 -28.59
CA GLY A 156 3.35 -11.92 -27.32
C GLY A 156 4.20 -13.18 -27.52
N ARG A 157 4.89 -13.59 -26.45
CA ARG A 157 6.08 -14.48 -26.38
C ARG A 157 7.40 -13.83 -26.82
N ASN A 158 8.34 -13.64 -25.89
CA ASN A 158 9.74 -13.41 -26.24
C ASN A 158 10.50 -14.73 -26.43
N GLU A 159 11.58 -14.61 -27.20
CA GLU A 159 12.59 -15.58 -27.69
C GLU A 159 12.32 -17.09 -27.58
N LYS A 160 12.54 -17.77 -28.72
CA LYS A 160 12.61 -19.23 -28.82
C LYS A 160 13.67 -19.78 -27.86
N GLY A 161 13.25 -20.52 -26.84
CA GLY A 161 14.19 -21.28 -25.98
C GLY A 161 13.77 -21.57 -24.54
N HIS A 162 12.60 -21.13 -24.08
CA HIS A 162 12.21 -21.28 -22.68
C HIS A 162 11.10 -22.34 -22.47
N GLU A 163 11.50 -23.51 -21.99
CA GLU A 163 10.68 -24.73 -21.86
C GLU A 163 9.73 -24.79 -20.63
N ASN A 164 9.33 -23.67 -20.00
CA ASN A 164 8.36 -23.70 -18.87
C ASN A 164 7.28 -22.57 -18.87
N ASP A 165 6.76 -22.22 -20.05
CA ASP A 165 5.79 -21.11 -20.32
C ASP A 165 4.32 -21.59 -20.29
N SER A 166 3.31 -20.75 -20.56
CA SER A 166 1.88 -21.07 -20.82
C SER A 166 1.59 -22.09 -21.96
N GLN A 167 2.50 -23.04 -22.19
CA GLN A 167 2.88 -23.77 -23.41
C GLN A 167 1.83 -24.63 -24.13
N LYS A 168 0.56 -24.57 -23.73
CA LYS A 168 -0.53 -25.20 -24.49
C LYS A 168 -1.28 -24.24 -25.39
N SER A 169 -1.02 -22.93 -25.29
CA SER A 169 -1.67 -21.96 -26.17
C SER A 169 -1.11 -22.06 -27.59
N SER A 170 -2.00 -22.26 -28.56
CA SER A 170 -1.70 -22.13 -29.99
C SER A 170 -1.55 -20.68 -30.45
N LYS A 171 -1.87 -19.70 -29.59
CA LYS A 171 -1.79 -18.27 -29.85
C LYS A 171 -0.66 -17.60 -29.05
N THR A 172 -0.01 -16.62 -29.68
CA THR A 172 1.05 -15.75 -29.13
C THR A 172 0.48 -14.60 -28.30
N ASN A 173 -0.67 -14.79 -27.65
CA ASN A 173 -1.39 -13.72 -26.96
C ASN A 173 -1.14 -13.69 -25.44
N TYR A 174 0.01 -14.21 -25.02
CA TYR A 174 0.47 -14.25 -23.64
C TYR A 174 1.69 -13.33 -23.46
N TRP A 175 1.73 -12.64 -22.34
CA TRP A 175 2.86 -11.81 -21.90
C TRP A 175 3.22 -12.13 -20.46
N LEU A 176 4.48 -11.91 -20.08
CA LEU A 176 5.00 -12.18 -18.73
C LEU A 176 4.95 -13.66 -18.35
N ASP A 177 5.01 -14.57 -19.33
CA ASP A 177 4.95 -16.02 -19.13
C ASP A 177 6.32 -16.73 -19.24
N GLU A 178 7.42 -15.98 -19.24
CA GLU A 178 8.78 -16.52 -19.29
C GLU A 178 9.47 -16.53 -17.92
N ASN A 179 10.43 -17.46 -17.76
CA ASN A 179 11.25 -17.54 -16.54
C ASN A 179 11.91 -16.19 -16.21
N GLY A 180 11.63 -15.69 -14.99
CA GLY A 180 12.13 -14.41 -14.51
C GLY A 180 11.41 -13.17 -15.04
N LYS A 181 10.39 -13.31 -15.91
CA LYS A 181 9.58 -12.20 -16.45
C LYS A 181 8.12 -12.18 -15.96
N TRP A 182 7.75 -13.10 -15.08
CA TRP A 182 6.44 -13.15 -14.43
C TRP A 182 6.15 -11.90 -13.61
N PHE A 183 4.89 -11.46 -13.61
CA PHE A 183 4.44 -10.45 -12.67
C PHE A 183 4.20 -11.08 -11.29
N GLU A 184 4.84 -10.53 -10.26
CA GLU A 184 4.76 -11.06 -8.91
C GLU A 184 3.69 -10.33 -8.07
N ILE A 185 2.72 -11.07 -7.55
CA ILE A 185 1.80 -10.58 -6.51
C ILE A 185 2.33 -11.04 -5.15
N LYS A 186 2.61 -10.09 -4.28
CA LYS A 186 3.08 -10.33 -2.90
C LYS A 186 1.97 -10.02 -1.91
N TYR A 187 2.07 -10.55 -0.69
CA TYR A 187 1.18 -10.16 0.39
C TYR A 187 1.96 -9.49 1.51
N CYS A 188 1.48 -8.32 1.91
CA CYS A 188 1.84 -7.70 3.16
C CYS A 188 0.63 -7.68 4.08
N GLU A 189 0.81 -7.99 5.36
CA GLU A 189 -0.27 -7.96 6.34
C GLU A 189 -0.89 -6.57 6.55
N CYS A 190 -0.21 -5.50 6.13
CA CYS A 190 -0.75 -4.14 6.16
C CYS A 190 -1.70 -3.85 4.98
N SER A 191 -1.88 -4.77 4.04
CA SER A 191 -2.77 -4.60 2.88
C SER A 191 -4.25 -4.55 3.26
N ILE A 192 -4.60 -5.02 4.46
CA ILE A 192 -5.96 -4.91 5.02
C ILE A 192 -6.28 -3.49 5.52
N TYR A 193 -5.25 -2.62 5.59
CA TYR A 193 -5.40 -1.22 5.94
C TYR A 193 -5.51 -0.38 4.68
N SER A 194 -6.47 0.53 4.68
CA SER A 194 -6.69 1.46 3.58
C SER A 194 -7.08 2.81 4.12
N ILE A 195 -6.92 3.87 3.33
CA ILE A 195 -7.42 5.19 3.70
C ILE A 195 -8.58 5.53 2.77
N ASP A 196 -9.76 5.75 3.35
CA ASP A 196 -10.94 6.23 2.64
C ASP A 196 -11.52 7.43 3.39
N LYS A 197 -11.91 8.47 2.64
CA LYS A 197 -12.45 9.73 3.21
C LYS A 197 -11.63 10.27 4.38
N GLU A 198 -10.30 10.24 4.22
CA GLU A 198 -9.33 10.75 5.19
C GLU A 198 -9.29 10.02 6.54
N LEU A 199 -9.87 8.82 6.59
CA LEU A 199 -9.86 7.90 7.72
C LEU A 199 -9.13 6.61 7.34
N LEU A 200 -8.28 6.13 8.25
CA LEU A 200 -7.64 4.84 8.15
C LEU A 200 -8.66 3.76 8.52
N ASN A 201 -8.89 2.80 7.63
CA ASN A 201 -9.73 1.63 7.86
C ASN A 201 -8.85 0.40 8.12
N GLY A 202 -9.28 -0.47 9.04
CA GLY A 202 -8.49 -1.61 9.51
C GLY A 202 -9.23 -2.39 10.62
N PRO A 203 -8.67 -3.48 11.15
CA PRO A 203 -9.34 -4.35 12.12
C PRO A 203 -9.39 -3.80 13.55
N ASN A 204 -8.44 -2.96 13.94
CA ASN A 204 -8.20 -2.49 15.31
C ASN A 204 -8.30 -0.97 15.42
N ILE A 205 -9.08 -0.33 14.55
CA ILE A 205 -9.18 1.12 14.47
C ILE A 205 -10.43 1.62 15.17
N VAL A 206 -10.26 2.64 15.99
CA VAL A 206 -11.33 3.39 16.63
C VAL A 206 -11.21 4.87 16.28
N TYR A 207 -12.35 5.54 16.07
CA TYR A 207 -12.40 6.96 15.69
C TYR A 207 -12.94 7.86 16.80
N THR A 208 -13.50 7.26 17.85
CA THR A 208 -14.10 7.98 18.98
C THR A 208 -13.70 7.34 20.30
N LYS A 209 -13.34 8.18 21.28
CA LYS A 209 -13.16 7.80 22.68
C LYS A 209 -13.83 8.87 23.54
N ALA A 210 -14.61 8.45 24.55
CA ALA A 210 -15.50 9.33 25.31
C ALA A 210 -14.80 10.56 25.92
N ASP A 211 -13.56 10.39 26.38
CA ASP A 211 -12.80 11.44 27.06
C ASP A 211 -11.80 12.17 26.14
N SER A 212 -11.83 11.93 24.84
CA SER A 212 -10.90 12.57 23.90
C SER A 212 -11.17 14.06 23.81
N LYS A 213 -10.17 14.87 24.13
CA LYS A 213 -10.20 16.33 23.90
C LYS A 213 -9.43 16.76 22.66
N VAL A 214 -8.75 15.82 21.99
CA VAL A 214 -7.92 16.07 20.81
C VAL A 214 -8.79 16.57 19.65
N LYS A 215 -8.34 17.64 18.99
CA LYS A 215 -9.03 18.24 17.85
C LYS A 215 -8.06 18.52 16.70
N GLY A 216 -8.52 18.21 15.49
CA GLY A 216 -7.86 18.62 14.25
C GLY A 216 -8.13 20.08 13.92
N ASN A 217 -7.25 20.65 13.10
CA ASN A 217 -7.35 22.02 12.61
C ASN A 217 -7.45 22.02 11.09
N SER A 218 -8.15 23.00 10.51
CA SER A 218 -8.28 23.13 9.05
C SER A 218 -7.02 23.73 8.43
N GLY A 219 -6.75 23.44 7.15
CA GLY A 219 -5.62 24.02 6.44
C GLY A 219 -4.39 23.11 6.37
N ILE A 220 -4.60 21.80 6.32
CA ILE A 220 -3.54 20.86 5.92
C ILE A 220 -3.03 21.26 4.52
N GLN A 221 -1.73 21.11 4.34
CA GLN A 221 -1.02 21.29 3.08
C GLN A 221 -0.68 19.92 2.50
N LYS A 222 0.07 19.89 1.38
CA LYS A 222 0.62 18.65 0.84
C LYS A 222 1.49 17.97 1.90
N ILE A 223 1.12 16.77 2.31
CA ILE A 223 1.89 15.98 3.27
C ILE A 223 3.24 15.59 2.67
N ILE A 224 4.32 15.88 3.40
CA ILE A 224 5.70 15.52 3.02
C ILE A 224 6.42 14.71 4.09
N ALA A 225 5.83 14.57 5.29
CA ALA A 225 6.48 13.93 6.43
C ALA A 225 5.52 13.12 7.32
N ILE A 226 6.04 12.03 7.87
CA ILE A 226 5.46 11.32 9.01
C ILE A 226 6.39 11.55 10.20
N VAL A 227 5.84 11.95 11.35
CA VAL A 227 6.62 12.18 12.57
C VAL A 227 6.22 11.16 13.64
N LEU A 228 7.18 10.37 14.09
CA LEU A 228 7.01 9.34 15.10
C LEU A 228 7.30 9.91 16.50
N HIS A 229 6.44 9.53 17.45
CA HIS A 229 6.47 9.98 18.84
C HIS A 229 6.23 8.80 19.80
N ARG A 230 6.66 8.99 21.04
CA ARG A 230 6.21 8.22 22.20
C ARG A 230 5.58 9.16 23.21
N THR A 231 4.58 8.67 23.93
CA THR A 231 3.75 9.54 24.77
C THR A 231 4.37 9.93 26.11
N ILE A 232 5.43 9.25 26.55
CA ILE A 232 5.95 9.33 27.93
C ILE A 232 4.79 9.11 28.90
N GLY A 233 3.95 8.13 28.57
CA GLY A 233 2.63 7.92 29.16
C GLY A 233 2.25 6.45 29.04
N SER A 234 1.32 6.01 29.88
CA SER A 234 1.03 4.58 30.01
C SER A 234 -0.30 4.13 29.42
N SER A 235 -1.05 5.04 28.80
CA SER A 235 -2.31 4.73 28.12
C SER A 235 -2.69 5.85 27.14
N ILE A 236 -3.55 5.51 26.16
CA ILE A 236 -4.18 6.50 25.28
C ILE A 236 -5.01 7.49 26.11
N SER A 237 -5.76 7.02 27.11
CA SER A 237 -6.61 7.90 27.94
C SER A 237 -5.85 9.07 28.56
N GLY A 238 -4.61 8.83 29.01
CA GLY A 238 -3.75 9.90 29.49
C GLY A 238 -3.28 10.85 28.37
N ALA A 239 -2.91 10.29 27.22
CA ALA A 239 -2.40 11.05 26.08
C ALA A 239 -3.47 11.96 25.43
N ILE A 240 -4.75 11.58 25.48
CA ILE A 240 -5.85 12.31 24.82
C ILE A 240 -6.60 13.27 25.77
N ALA A 241 -6.15 13.39 27.02
CA ALA A 241 -6.77 14.25 28.03
C ALA A 241 -6.56 15.76 27.77
N HIS A 242 -5.77 16.11 26.75
CA HIS A 242 -5.44 17.46 26.33
C HIS A 242 -5.96 17.76 24.92
N THR A 243 -6.08 19.05 24.57
CA THR A 243 -6.60 19.48 23.27
C THR A 243 -5.57 19.41 22.15
N LYS A 244 -4.28 19.50 22.49
CA LYS A 244 -3.18 19.25 21.57
C LYS A 244 -2.96 17.74 21.48
N GLY A 245 -2.73 17.25 20.28
CA GLY A 245 -2.54 15.84 20.04
C GLY A 245 -2.05 15.55 18.64
N THR A 246 -2.16 14.27 18.28
CA THR A 246 -1.62 13.72 17.05
C THR A 246 -2.69 13.04 16.20
N HIS A 247 -2.36 12.66 14.97
CA HIS A 247 -3.34 12.03 14.06
C HIS A 247 -3.68 10.61 14.49
N PHE A 248 -2.67 9.88 14.98
CA PHE A 248 -2.82 8.50 15.40
C PHE A 248 -2.20 8.25 16.76
N TYR A 249 -2.90 7.47 17.58
CA TYR A 249 -2.39 6.91 18.83
C TYR A 249 -2.40 5.39 18.73
N VAL A 250 -1.34 4.72 19.18
CA VAL A 250 -1.25 3.26 19.22
C VAL A 250 -1.09 2.79 20.67
N GLU A 251 -2.10 2.11 21.19
CA GLU A 251 -2.17 1.65 22.58
C GLU A 251 -1.15 0.55 22.88
N GLY A 252 -0.72 0.44 24.14
CA GLY A 252 0.19 -0.62 24.60
C GLY A 252 -0.47 -1.64 25.51
N ALA A 253 0.35 -2.48 26.15
CA ALA A 253 -0.09 -3.62 26.96
C ALA A 253 -0.97 -3.30 28.18
N ARG A 254 -1.15 -2.02 28.55
CA ARG A 254 -2.04 -1.61 29.66
C ARG A 254 -3.48 -1.32 29.21
N GLY A 255 -3.72 -1.26 27.90
CA GLY A 255 -5.05 -1.13 27.31
C GLY A 255 -5.34 -2.29 26.35
N VAL A 256 -6.07 -2.01 25.27
CA VAL A 256 -6.22 -2.95 24.16
C VAL A 256 -4.97 -2.84 23.29
N ASP A 257 -3.99 -3.72 23.52
CA ASP A 257 -2.68 -3.64 22.89
C ASP A 257 -2.76 -3.53 21.35
N GLY A 258 -2.08 -2.53 20.80
CA GLY A 258 -2.10 -2.21 19.38
C GLY A 258 -3.40 -1.59 18.85
N GLU A 259 -4.39 -1.26 19.67
CA GLU A 259 -5.53 -0.47 19.21
C GLU A 259 -5.05 0.87 18.63
N ILE A 260 -5.55 1.21 17.45
CA ILE A 260 -5.25 2.46 16.76
C ILE A 260 -6.41 3.42 16.96
N PHE A 261 -6.16 4.52 17.66
CA PHE A 261 -7.11 5.61 17.76
C PHE A 261 -6.74 6.73 16.79
N GLN A 262 -7.65 7.07 15.88
CA GLN A 262 -7.50 8.20 14.95
C GLN A 262 -8.51 9.32 15.32
N PRO A 263 -8.15 10.27 16.19
CA PRO A 263 -9.01 11.40 16.53
C PRO A 263 -9.09 12.49 15.46
N ILE A 264 -8.11 12.54 14.55
CA ILE A 264 -7.97 13.61 13.57
C ILE A 264 -7.96 13.02 12.16
N LYS A 265 -8.83 13.55 11.30
CA LYS A 265 -8.86 13.18 9.88
C LYS A 265 -7.61 13.68 9.16
N LEU A 266 -7.22 13.00 8.10
CA LEU A 266 -6.00 13.32 7.36
C LEU A 266 -6.08 14.57 6.48
N ASP A 267 -7.27 15.16 6.30
CA ASP A 267 -7.46 16.51 5.73
C ASP A 267 -7.34 17.64 6.76
N GLN A 268 -7.00 17.30 8.01
CA GLN A 268 -6.81 18.23 9.10
C GLN A 268 -5.40 18.09 9.65
N TYR A 269 -4.82 19.18 10.15
CA TYR A 269 -3.51 19.15 10.80
C TYR A 269 -3.62 19.04 12.31
N SER A 270 -2.56 18.53 12.94
CA SER A 270 -2.46 18.41 14.40
C SER A 270 -1.24 19.15 14.95
N ASN A 271 -1.36 19.68 16.17
CA ASN A 271 -0.28 20.45 16.81
C ASN A 271 0.75 19.52 17.50
N HIS A 272 1.25 18.52 16.76
CA HIS A 272 2.15 17.48 17.29
C HIS A 272 3.62 17.90 17.32
N ILE A 273 3.98 18.96 16.60
CA ILE A 273 5.31 19.59 16.57
C ILE A 273 5.15 21.12 16.63
N MET A 274 6.22 21.87 16.84
CA MET A 274 6.20 23.33 16.77
C MET A 274 6.64 23.83 15.38
N ASN A 275 5.94 24.82 14.87
CA ASN A 275 6.31 25.46 13.62
C ASN A 275 7.47 26.45 13.80
N LYS A 276 8.20 26.70 12.70
CA LYS A 276 9.22 27.76 12.58
C LYS A 276 10.34 27.72 13.65
N THR A 277 10.67 26.55 14.17
CA THR A 277 11.94 26.38 14.90
C THR A 277 13.10 26.33 13.91
N ALA A 278 14.34 26.50 14.37
CA ALA A 278 15.50 26.50 13.48
C ALA A 278 15.56 25.25 12.59
N ARG A 279 15.26 24.08 13.16
CA ARG A 279 15.24 22.80 12.44
C ARG A 279 13.97 22.63 11.59
N THR A 280 12.78 22.86 12.13
CA THR A 280 11.53 22.70 11.37
C THR A 280 11.43 23.67 10.18
N ALA A 281 11.98 24.89 10.31
CA ALA A 281 12.10 25.82 9.19
C ALA A 281 13.12 25.34 8.14
N HIS A 282 14.29 24.86 8.56
CA HIS A 282 15.33 24.38 7.65
C HIS A 282 14.91 23.13 6.85
N MET A 283 14.18 22.22 7.50
CA MET A 283 13.68 20.99 6.87
C MET A 283 12.35 21.18 6.15
N GLU A 284 11.74 22.36 6.25
CA GLU A 284 10.40 22.68 5.72
C GLU A 284 9.28 21.77 6.26
N ILE A 285 9.50 21.09 7.39
CA ILE A 285 8.51 20.23 8.05
C ILE A 285 7.76 21.06 9.09
N GLN A 286 6.45 21.20 8.93
CA GLN A 286 5.54 21.97 9.79
C GLN A 286 4.32 21.11 10.13
N THR A 287 3.54 21.49 11.14
CA THR A 287 2.33 20.76 11.54
C THR A 287 1.35 20.55 10.38
N GLU A 288 1.27 21.51 9.46
CA GLU A 288 0.35 21.55 8.34
C GLU A 288 0.78 20.64 7.19
N ASN A 289 2.01 20.14 7.15
CA ASN A 289 2.49 19.25 6.09
C ASN A 289 3.05 17.92 6.63
N SER A 290 2.72 17.58 7.88
CA SER A 290 3.16 16.36 8.52
C SER A 290 2.04 15.62 9.26
N ILE A 291 2.15 14.30 9.29
CA ILE A 291 1.26 13.42 10.06
C ILE A 291 2.02 12.89 11.28
N GLY A 292 1.55 13.22 12.47
CA GLY A 292 2.07 12.66 13.71
C GLY A 292 1.48 11.28 14.05
N ILE A 293 2.30 10.41 14.65
CA ILE A 293 1.90 9.12 15.23
C ILE A 293 2.50 9.01 16.63
N GLU A 294 1.66 8.87 17.66
CA GLU A 294 2.06 8.64 19.04
C GLU A 294 1.88 7.17 19.43
N VAL A 295 2.95 6.55 19.92
CA VAL A 295 2.92 5.18 20.44
C VAL A 295 2.96 5.23 21.95
N ILE A 296 2.02 4.56 22.62
CA ILE A 296 1.98 4.57 24.08
C ILE A 296 3.20 3.86 24.66
N GLY A 297 3.90 4.57 25.54
CA GLY A 297 4.84 4.00 26.49
C GLY A 297 5.72 5.03 27.18
N MET A 298 6.64 4.53 28.00
CA MET A 298 7.24 5.28 29.10
C MET A 298 8.76 5.38 28.96
N ALA A 299 9.31 6.53 29.32
CA ALA A 299 10.74 6.75 29.42
C ALA A 299 11.22 6.55 30.85
N TYR A 300 12.45 6.04 30.99
CA TYR A 300 13.07 5.66 32.24
C TYR A 300 14.53 6.10 32.31
N TYR A 301 15.06 6.19 33.52
CA TYR A 301 16.49 6.30 33.80
C TYR A 301 16.86 5.43 35.00
N LYS A 302 18.15 5.14 35.16
CA LYS A 302 18.67 4.31 36.25
C LYS A 302 19.47 5.13 37.24
N VAL A 303 19.36 4.78 38.53
CA VAL A 303 20.24 5.29 39.58
C VAL A 303 20.74 4.09 40.38
N GLY A 304 22.01 3.73 40.15
CA GLY A 304 22.54 2.46 40.66
C GLY A 304 21.73 1.28 40.13
N LYS A 305 21.08 0.53 41.02
CA LYS A 305 20.23 -0.63 40.68
C LYS A 305 18.75 -0.27 40.51
N ASP A 306 18.35 0.93 40.91
CA ASP A 306 16.97 1.36 40.86
C ASP A 306 16.61 1.91 39.48
N LEU A 307 15.35 1.73 39.08
CA LEU A 307 14.77 2.27 37.86
C LEU A 307 13.71 3.30 38.22
N TYR A 308 13.70 4.42 37.52
CA TYR A 308 12.75 5.51 37.70
C TYR A 308 12.12 5.87 36.36
N THR A 309 10.86 6.30 36.36
CA THR A 309 10.31 7.02 35.19
C THR A 309 10.97 8.38 35.07
N ILE A 310 10.86 9.02 33.90
CA ILE A 310 11.37 10.39 33.71
C ILE A 310 10.67 11.47 34.56
N TYR A 311 9.61 11.09 35.28
CA TYR A 311 8.92 11.90 36.28
C TYR A 311 9.35 11.57 37.72
N ASP A 312 10.58 11.06 37.88
CA ASP A 312 11.19 10.70 39.17
C ASP A 312 10.40 9.69 40.01
N THR A 313 9.56 8.87 39.36
CA THR A 313 8.78 7.83 40.06
C THR A 313 9.55 6.51 40.08
N LYS A 314 9.92 6.03 41.27
CA LYS A 314 10.61 4.75 41.45
C LYS A 314 9.74 3.57 41.02
N ILE A 315 10.28 2.70 40.18
CA ILE A 315 9.64 1.44 39.76
C ILE A 315 9.87 0.38 40.83
N LYS A 316 8.77 -0.20 41.32
CA LYS A 316 8.79 -1.21 42.40
C LYS A 316 9.48 -2.51 41.95
N ASP A 317 9.21 -2.95 40.73
CA ASP A 317 9.81 -4.15 40.13
C ASP A 317 10.47 -3.80 38.78
N PRO A 318 11.73 -3.34 38.79
CA PRO A 318 12.46 -3.01 37.57
C PRO A 318 12.61 -4.18 36.58
N ALA A 319 12.62 -5.42 37.07
CA ALA A 319 12.81 -6.61 36.23
C ALA A 319 11.60 -6.90 35.34
N SER A 320 10.41 -6.43 35.73
CA SER A 320 9.19 -6.53 34.92
C SER A 320 9.21 -5.64 33.66
N VAL A 321 10.08 -4.63 33.60
CA VAL A 321 10.16 -3.69 32.48
C VAL A 321 11.23 -4.13 31.49
N LYS A 322 10.80 -4.54 30.29
CA LYS A 322 11.73 -4.80 29.18
C LYS A 322 12.18 -3.48 28.60
N LEU A 323 13.45 -3.14 28.80
CA LEU A 323 14.03 -1.89 28.31
C LEU A 323 14.70 -2.07 26.95
N THR A 324 14.70 -0.98 26.20
CA THR A 324 15.49 -0.77 24.98
C THR A 324 16.96 -0.53 25.32
N LYS A 325 17.80 -0.36 24.30
CA LYS A 325 19.15 0.22 24.48
C LYS A 325 19.01 1.67 24.96
N SER A 326 20.00 2.17 25.69
CA SER A 326 19.97 3.57 26.14
C SER A 326 20.17 4.54 24.98
N PHE A 327 19.58 5.72 25.14
CA PHE A 327 19.80 6.91 24.34
C PHE A 327 20.45 7.96 25.24
N LYS A 328 21.42 8.71 24.72
CA LYS A 328 21.99 9.85 25.43
C LYS A 328 21.04 11.03 25.34
N GLY A 329 20.61 11.54 26.49
CA GLY A 329 19.69 12.67 26.57
C GLY A 329 19.91 13.49 27.83
N GLU A 330 19.35 14.69 27.87
CA GLU A 330 19.49 15.58 29.03
C GLU A 330 18.29 15.44 29.98
N ARG A 331 18.56 15.38 31.29
CA ARG A 331 17.53 15.51 32.33
C ARG A 331 18.02 16.41 33.46
N LYS A 332 17.07 16.91 34.27
CA LYS A 332 17.41 17.65 35.50
C LYS A 332 17.78 16.68 36.61
N VAL A 333 19.00 16.84 37.14
CA VAL A 333 19.51 16.14 38.32
C VAL A 333 19.87 17.19 39.35
N ASN A 334 19.19 17.19 40.51
CA ASN A 334 19.39 18.19 41.57
C ASN A 334 19.31 19.64 41.03
N GLY A 335 18.37 19.90 40.12
CA GLY A 335 18.14 21.22 39.52
C GLY A 335 19.10 21.61 38.38
N LYS A 336 20.11 20.80 38.05
CA LYS A 336 21.04 21.04 36.94
C LYS A 336 20.77 20.08 35.79
N TRP A 337 20.91 20.55 34.55
CA TRP A 337 20.88 19.67 33.38
C TRP A 337 22.15 18.82 33.34
N ALA A 338 21.98 17.52 33.14
CA ALA A 338 23.05 16.57 32.96
C ALA A 338 22.69 15.58 31.85
N GLU A 339 23.70 15.16 31.09
CA GLU A 339 23.57 14.07 30.14
C GLU A 339 23.47 12.73 30.88
N GLU A 340 22.46 11.95 30.55
CA GLU A 340 22.10 10.71 31.23
C GLU A 340 21.66 9.66 30.20
N ASP A 341 21.73 8.39 30.62
CA ASP A 341 21.16 7.29 29.85
C ASP A 341 19.64 7.25 30.03
N ILE A 342 18.92 7.52 28.95
CA ILE A 342 17.47 7.39 28.86
C ILE A 342 17.12 6.05 28.22
N TYR A 343 16.21 5.32 28.84
CA TYR A 343 15.68 4.05 28.34
C TYR A 343 14.20 4.19 28.04
N TRP A 344 13.70 3.39 27.10
CA TRP A 344 12.27 3.22 26.86
C TRP A 344 11.87 1.78 27.12
N ASP A 345 10.64 1.56 27.56
CA ASP A 345 10.03 0.23 27.45
C ASP A 345 9.96 -0.20 25.98
N GLN A 346 10.19 -1.49 25.74
CA GLN A 346 10.10 -2.07 24.41
C GLN A 346 8.65 -2.02 23.92
N LEU A 347 8.48 -1.72 22.63
CA LEU A 347 7.19 -1.86 21.96
C LEU A 347 6.79 -3.34 21.95
N THR A 348 5.48 -3.60 22.07
CA THR A 348 4.94 -4.95 21.83
C THR A 348 4.93 -5.24 20.33
N GLU A 349 4.93 -6.53 19.96
CA GLU A 349 4.80 -6.93 18.54
C GLU A 349 3.50 -6.38 17.90
N VAL A 350 2.42 -6.27 18.69
CA VAL A 350 1.13 -5.74 18.21
C VAL A 350 1.22 -4.23 17.99
N GLN A 351 1.93 -3.49 18.84
CA GLN A 351 2.24 -2.07 18.61
C GLN A 351 3.07 -1.89 17.35
N ILE A 352 4.16 -2.65 17.20
CA ILE A 352 5.06 -2.58 16.03
C ILE A 352 4.27 -2.80 14.74
N LYS A 353 3.45 -3.86 14.70
CA LYS A 353 2.59 -4.17 13.56
C LYS A 353 1.61 -3.03 13.25
N SER A 354 0.96 -2.48 14.26
CA SER A 354 -0.03 -1.41 14.10
C SER A 354 0.60 -0.13 13.55
N VAL A 355 1.73 0.29 14.11
CA VAL A 355 2.48 1.47 13.63
C VAL A 355 3.01 1.23 12.23
N LYS A 356 3.60 0.06 11.95
CA LYS A 356 4.07 -0.33 10.61
C LYS A 356 2.95 -0.15 9.58
N CYS A 357 1.75 -0.64 9.89
CA CYS A 357 0.63 -0.58 8.94
C CYS A 357 0.05 0.83 8.77
N ILE A 358 0.03 1.67 9.82
CA ILE A 358 -0.28 3.11 9.66
C ILE A 358 0.73 3.75 8.71
N VAL A 359 2.03 3.55 8.95
CA VAL A 359 3.10 4.14 8.15
C VAL A 359 3.04 3.69 6.69
N VAL A 360 2.87 2.39 6.42
CA VAL A 360 2.72 1.86 5.05
C VAL A 360 1.51 2.47 4.35
N ALA A 361 0.35 2.56 5.02
CA ALA A 361 -0.85 3.15 4.43
C ALA A 361 -0.66 4.64 4.08
N LEU A 362 -0.01 5.40 4.96
CA LEU A 362 0.31 6.81 4.73
C LEU A 362 1.34 6.98 3.61
N MET A 363 2.38 6.15 3.57
CA MET A 363 3.38 6.15 2.50
C MET A 363 2.73 5.92 1.14
N LYS A 364 1.83 4.94 1.03
CA LYS A 364 1.09 4.68 -0.20
C LYS A 364 0.17 5.84 -0.58
N LYS A 365 -0.61 6.40 0.35
CA LYS A 365 -1.54 7.51 0.08
C LYS A 365 -0.84 8.77 -0.42
N TYR A 366 0.29 9.11 0.21
CA TYR A 366 0.99 10.38 -0.05
C TYR A 366 2.25 10.22 -0.91
N ASN A 367 2.49 9.02 -1.43
CA ASN A 367 3.70 8.68 -2.18
C ASN A 367 4.99 9.05 -1.43
N LEU A 368 5.03 8.75 -0.13
CA LEU A 368 6.18 9.02 0.74
C LEU A 368 7.14 7.84 0.74
N LYS A 369 8.42 8.14 0.97
CA LYS A 369 9.51 7.19 1.08
C LYS A 369 10.04 7.15 2.52
N LYS A 370 11.00 6.26 2.80
CA LYS A 370 11.56 6.09 4.15
C LYS A 370 12.23 7.37 4.66
N GLU A 371 12.84 8.14 3.77
CA GLU A 371 13.44 9.45 4.07
C GLU A 371 12.41 10.51 4.50
N ASN A 372 11.11 10.29 4.28
CA ASN A 372 10.04 11.17 4.75
C ASN A 372 9.57 10.80 6.17
N ILE A 373 10.18 9.81 6.83
CA ILE A 373 9.81 9.40 8.19
C ILE A 373 10.84 9.93 9.18
N PHE A 374 10.37 10.80 10.07
CA PHE A 374 11.18 11.50 11.06
C PHE A 374 10.77 11.11 12.47
N THR A 375 11.71 11.21 13.40
CA THR A 375 11.44 11.20 14.84
C THR A 375 11.23 12.62 15.31
N HIS A 376 10.54 12.80 16.44
CA HIS A 376 10.38 14.12 17.04
C HIS A 376 11.75 14.78 17.34
N GLU A 377 12.68 14.02 17.89
CA GLU A 377 14.01 14.48 18.30
C GLU A 377 14.98 14.78 17.14
N GLU A 378 14.72 14.24 15.94
CA GLU A 378 15.42 14.65 14.72
C GLU A 378 15.06 16.10 14.37
N ILE A 379 13.77 16.44 14.45
CA ILE A 379 13.23 17.73 14.00
C ILE A 379 13.20 18.80 15.09
N GLN A 380 13.12 18.44 16.38
CA GLN A 380 13.01 19.39 17.50
C GLN A 380 13.64 18.86 18.78
N SER A 381 13.98 19.75 19.73
CA SER A 381 14.49 19.32 21.03
C SER A 381 13.41 18.55 21.79
N LYS A 382 13.70 17.30 22.13
CA LYS A 382 12.76 16.39 22.81
C LYS A 382 13.51 15.32 23.59
N THR A 383 12.80 14.53 24.39
CA THR A 383 13.35 13.38 25.13
C THR A 383 14.06 12.43 24.16
N ALA A 384 15.30 12.08 24.47
CA ALA A 384 16.09 11.20 23.62
C ALA A 384 15.41 9.83 23.44
N GLY A 385 15.32 9.38 22.19
CA GLY A 385 14.71 8.10 21.84
C GLY A 385 13.18 8.13 21.68
N GLU A 386 12.52 9.28 21.84
CA GLU A 386 11.06 9.41 21.78
C GLU A 386 10.48 8.87 20.47
N GLY A 387 10.95 9.32 19.31
CA GLY A 387 10.54 8.72 18.04
C GLY A 387 11.47 7.60 17.61
N GLN A 388 12.74 7.63 17.99
CA GLN A 388 13.75 6.70 17.47
C GLN A 388 13.46 5.25 17.84
N VAL A 389 12.97 4.99 19.05
CA VAL A 389 12.60 3.62 19.46
C VAL A 389 11.52 3.02 18.55
N VAL A 390 10.57 3.85 18.09
CA VAL A 390 9.50 3.44 17.17
C VAL A 390 10.09 3.22 15.77
N LYS A 391 10.93 4.16 15.32
CA LYS A 391 11.60 4.11 14.02
C LYS A 391 12.43 2.84 13.87
N ASP A 392 13.27 2.53 14.86
CA ASP A 392 14.13 1.35 14.90
C ASP A 392 13.32 0.05 14.83
N ALA A 393 12.15 0.01 15.46
CA ALA A 393 11.30 -1.17 15.49
C ALA A 393 10.61 -1.45 14.15
N ILE A 394 10.19 -0.41 13.42
CA ILE A 394 9.41 -0.60 12.18
C ILE A 394 10.26 -0.56 10.91
N PHE A 395 11.38 0.18 10.88
CA PHE A 395 12.18 0.40 9.67
C PHE A 395 12.67 -0.88 8.97
N PRO A 396 13.14 -1.91 9.70
CA PRO A 396 13.53 -3.19 9.11
C PRO A 396 12.38 -3.89 8.37
N LEU A 397 11.13 -3.65 8.80
CA LEU A 397 9.93 -4.34 8.35
C LEU A 397 9.21 -3.61 7.20
N LEU A 398 9.50 -2.33 6.96
CA LEU A 398 8.77 -1.53 5.95
C LEU A 398 8.95 -2.04 4.52
N ASN A 399 10.10 -2.64 4.19
CA ASN A 399 10.37 -3.18 2.85
C ASN A 399 9.56 -4.46 2.54
N GLU A 400 8.95 -5.08 3.55
CA GLU A 400 8.07 -6.24 3.35
C GLU A 400 6.76 -5.84 2.65
N CYS A 401 6.45 -4.54 2.58
CA CYS A 401 5.14 -4.00 2.28
C CYS A 401 5.10 -2.92 1.18
N LEU A 402 6.26 -2.60 0.62
CA LEU A 402 6.49 -1.58 -0.41
C LEU A 402 7.15 -2.26 -1.61
#